data_AF-A0A399NSX7-F1
#
_entry.id   AF-A0A399NSX7-F1
#
_cell.length_a   1.000
_cell.length_b   1.000
_cell.length_c   1.000
_cell.angle_alpha   90.00
_cell.angle_beta   90.00
_cell.angle_gamma   90.00
#
_symmetry.space_group_name_H-M   'P 1'
#
loop_
_entity.id
_entity.type
_entity.pdbx_description
1 polymer ?
#
loop_
_entity_poly.entity_id
_entity_poly.type
_entity_poly.pdbx_seq_one_letter_code
_entity_poly.pdbx_strand_id
1 'polypeptide(L)'
;VLPPADLVWASLLLHEVADPARLLARIHDGLAPGGLLAVVEMDGPPRFLPDDLDPDLVRPGLADRLDDAVTHGGTGGPSHPDWAPWLRDAGLVDVATRVFRTDPDPADPIAAAATLP
;
A
#
# COMPACT_ATOMS: atom_id res chain seq x y z
N VAL A 1 -0.44 11.02 -29.90
CA VAL A 1 -0.72 11.54 -28.55
C VAL A 1 -2.01 10.89 -28.09
N LEU A 2 -2.04 10.32 -26.88
CA LEU A 2 -3.27 9.72 -26.35
C LEU A 2 -4.24 10.85 -25.95
N PRO A 3 -5.56 10.65 -26.07
CA PRO A 3 -6.53 11.60 -25.50
C PRO A 3 -6.39 11.65 -23.96
N PRO A 4 -6.84 12.74 -23.32
CA PRO A 4 -6.93 12.79 -21.86
C PRO A 4 -7.78 11.65 -21.31
N ALA A 5 -7.43 11.12 -20.15
CA ALA A 5 -8.12 10.01 -19.51
C ALA A 5 -9.25 10.51 -18.59
N ASP A 6 -10.41 9.86 -18.64
CA ASP A 6 -11.49 10.11 -17.69
C ASP A 6 -11.24 9.41 -16.34
N LEU A 7 -10.46 8.32 -16.34
CA LEU A 7 -10.07 7.56 -15.16
C LEU A 7 -8.64 7.03 -15.30
N VAL A 8 -7.85 7.21 -14.25
CA VAL A 8 -6.59 6.49 -14.03
C VAL A 8 -6.74 5.65 -12.77
N TRP A 9 -6.38 4.37 -12.84
CA TRP A 9 -6.41 3.43 -11.72
C TRP A 9 -5.00 2.97 -11.39
N ALA A 10 -4.49 3.35 -10.22
CA ALA A 10 -3.22 2.91 -9.69
C ALA A 10 -3.46 1.97 -8.51
N SER A 11 -2.97 0.73 -8.59
CA SER A 11 -3.18 -0.29 -7.56
C SER A 11 -1.86 -0.94 -7.20
N LEU A 12 -1.45 -0.82 -5.94
CA LEU A 12 -0.27 -1.48 -5.36
C LEU A 12 0.99 -1.22 -6.19
N LEU A 13 1.27 0.04 -6.50
CA LEU A 13 2.40 0.41 -7.36
C LEU A 13 3.13 1.67 -6.92
N LEU A 14 2.45 2.63 -6.29
CA LEU A 14 3.05 3.94 -5.99
C LEU A 14 4.24 3.81 -5.04
N HIS A 15 4.19 2.83 -4.14
CA HIS A 15 5.27 2.53 -3.21
C HIS A 15 6.54 1.97 -3.89
N GLU A 16 6.44 1.46 -5.12
CA GLU A 16 7.57 1.01 -5.93
C GLU A 16 8.18 2.13 -6.81
N VAL A 17 7.50 3.28 -6.90
CA VAL A 17 7.90 4.36 -7.81
C VAL A 17 8.97 5.21 -7.13
N ALA A 18 10.13 5.34 -7.79
CA ALA A 18 11.26 6.12 -7.27
C ALA A 18 10.95 7.62 -7.08
N ASP A 19 10.05 8.19 -7.89
CA ASP A 19 9.60 9.58 -7.79
C ASP A 19 8.07 9.67 -7.94
N PRO A 20 7.31 9.39 -6.87
CA PRO A 20 5.85 9.38 -6.91
C PRO A 20 5.27 10.76 -7.23
N ALA A 21 5.89 11.83 -6.74
CA ALA A 21 5.42 13.20 -6.97
C ALA A 21 5.41 13.53 -8.46
N ARG A 22 6.48 13.20 -9.19
CA ARG A 22 6.55 13.39 -10.64
C ARG A 22 5.55 12.52 -11.39
N LEU A 23 5.33 11.27 -10.95
CA LEU A 23 4.31 10.42 -11.56
C LEU A 23 2.91 11.02 -11.39
N LEU A 24 2.56 11.45 -10.18
CA LEU A 24 1.26 12.03 -9.87
C LEU A 24 1.00 13.33 -10.66
N ALA A 25 2.01 14.21 -10.78
CA ALA A 25 1.89 15.41 -11.62
C ALA A 25 1.60 15.06 -13.09
N ARG A 26 2.28 14.04 -13.64
CA ARG A 26 2.03 13.59 -15.02
C ARG A 26 0.67 12.94 -15.19
N ILE A 27 0.16 12.25 -14.16
CA ILE A 27 -1.20 11.70 -14.17
C ILE A 27 -2.20 12.85 -14.20
N HIS A 28 -2.04 13.85 -13.33
CA HIS A 28 -2.90 15.03 -13.29
C HIS A 28 -2.97 15.73 -14.66
N ASP A 29 -1.81 15.99 -15.30
CA ASP A 29 -1.75 16.61 -16.64
C ASP A 29 -2.41 15.78 -17.74
N GLY A 30 -2.53 14.46 -17.53
CA GLY A 30 -3.13 13.52 -18.46
C GLY A 30 -4.63 13.30 -18.25
N LEU A 31 -5.23 13.82 -17.17
CA LEU A 31 -6.65 13.67 -16.90
C LEU A 31 -7.49 14.67 -17.71
N ALA A 32 -8.66 14.22 -18.15
CA ALA A 32 -9.68 15.12 -18.67
C ALA A 32 -10.20 16.04 -17.54
N PRO A 33 -10.76 17.23 -17.86
CA PRO A 33 -11.46 18.03 -16.86
C PRO A 33 -12.56 17.22 -16.17
N GLY A 34 -12.49 17.07 -14.85
CA GLY A 34 -13.42 16.24 -14.07
C GLY A 34 -13.09 14.74 -14.04
N GLY A 35 -11.96 14.33 -14.64
CA GLY A 35 -11.45 12.96 -14.57
C GLY A 35 -10.98 12.58 -13.16
N LEU A 36 -10.87 11.27 -12.92
CA LEU A 36 -10.58 10.70 -11.60
C LEU A 36 -9.25 9.96 -11.58
N LEU A 37 -8.53 10.10 -10.47
CA LEU A 37 -7.47 9.17 -10.08
C LEU A 37 -7.94 8.32 -8.90
N ALA A 38 -8.00 7.01 -9.10
CA ALA A 38 -8.20 6.04 -8.04
C ALA A 38 -6.86 5.44 -7.63
N VAL A 39 -6.52 5.50 -6.35
CA VAL A 39 -5.33 4.90 -5.76
C VAL A 39 -5.75 3.84 -4.76
N VAL A 40 -5.27 2.62 -4.95
CA VAL A 40 -5.42 1.50 -4.02
C VAL A 40 -4.03 1.10 -3.55
N GLU A 41 -3.76 1.27 -2.26
CA GLU A 41 -2.47 0.98 -1.65
C GLU A 41 -2.65 0.23 -0.34
N MET A 42 -1.61 -0.50 0.07
CA MET A 42 -1.52 -1.05 1.42
C MET A 42 -1.12 0.07 2.40
N ASP A 43 -1.60 -0.02 3.64
CA ASP A 43 -1.20 0.87 4.74
C ASP A 43 0.04 0.35 5.50
N GLY A 44 0.59 -0.79 5.07
CA GLY A 44 1.80 -1.41 5.57
C GLY A 44 1.99 -2.80 4.98
N PRO A 45 3.09 -3.50 5.31
CA PRO A 45 3.28 -4.87 4.86
C PRO A 45 2.23 -5.80 5.50
N PRO A 46 1.82 -6.87 4.80
CA PRO A 46 0.93 -7.87 5.36
C PRO A 46 1.55 -8.60 6.55
N ARG A 47 0.73 -8.91 7.57
CA ARG A 47 1.13 -9.75 8.71
C ARG A 47 0.75 -11.20 8.45
N PHE A 48 1.71 -12.10 8.63
CA PHE A 48 1.51 -13.55 8.46
C PHE A 48 1.87 -14.37 9.70
N LEU A 49 2.55 -13.76 10.67
CA LEU A 49 2.94 -14.43 11.91
C LEU A 49 1.89 -14.18 13.00
N PRO A 50 1.52 -15.21 13.78
CA PRO A 50 0.75 -15.02 15.01
C PRO A 50 1.50 -14.15 16.01
N ASP A 51 0.76 -13.44 16.86
CA ASP A 51 1.33 -12.64 17.95
C ASP A 51 1.93 -13.53 19.06
N ASP A 52 1.44 -14.77 19.20
CA ASP A 52 1.71 -15.72 20.29
C ASP A 52 2.58 -16.91 19.87
N LEU A 53 3.64 -16.65 19.11
CA LEU A 53 4.64 -17.67 18.78
C LEU A 53 5.33 -18.23 20.03
N ASP A 54 5.69 -19.52 19.98
CA ASP A 54 6.39 -20.21 21.06
C ASP A 54 7.66 -19.45 21.49
N PRO A 55 7.73 -18.97 22.75
CA PRO A 55 8.86 -18.19 23.24
C PRO A 55 10.18 -18.99 23.29
N ASP A 56 10.12 -20.33 23.26
CA ASP A 56 11.31 -21.18 23.19
C ASP A 56 11.90 -21.23 21.77
N LEU A 57 11.10 -20.94 20.73
CA LEU A 57 11.53 -20.91 19.32
C LEU A 57 11.92 -19.51 18.85
N VAL A 58 11.17 -18.48 19.27
CA VAL A 58 11.38 -17.11 18.83
C VAL A 58 11.28 -16.13 19.99
N ARG A 59 11.99 -15.01 19.89
CA ARG A 59 11.84 -13.93 20.87
C ARG A 59 10.45 -13.27 20.71
N PRO A 60 9.81 -12.82 21.80
CA PRO A 60 8.55 -12.09 21.75
C PRO A 60 8.56 -10.93 20.75
N GLY A 61 7.41 -10.69 20.11
CA GLY A 61 7.23 -9.59 19.16
C GLY A 61 8.01 -9.77 17.86
N LEU A 62 8.20 -11.01 17.38
CA LEU A 62 8.91 -11.26 16.13
C LEU A 62 8.25 -10.58 14.93
N ALA A 63 6.91 -10.61 14.84
CA ALA A 63 6.16 -9.95 13.76
C ALA A 63 6.45 -8.44 13.70
N ASP A 64 6.29 -7.73 14.83
CA ASP A 64 6.55 -6.30 14.92
C ASP A 64 8.01 -5.94 14.58
N ARG A 65 8.95 -6.78 15.00
CA ARG A 65 10.38 -6.56 14.70
C ARG A 65 10.71 -6.78 13.23
N LEU A 66 10.04 -7.71 12.55
CA LEU A 66 10.19 -7.90 11.11
C LEU A 66 9.56 -6.73 10.34
N ASP A 67 8.38 -6.29 10.75
CA ASP A 67 7.72 -5.10 10.20
C ASP A 67 8.59 -3.85 10.33
N ASP A 68 9.14 -3.59 11.53
CA ASP A 68 10.06 -2.48 11.77
C ASP A 68 11.34 -2.59 10.91
N ALA A 69 11.91 -3.80 10.77
CA ALA A 69 13.10 -4.01 9.94
C ALA A 69 12.82 -3.79 8.45
N VAL A 70 11.63 -4.12 7.95
CA VAL A 70 11.22 -3.87 6.56
C VAL A 70 10.95 -2.37 6.34
N THR A 71 10.25 -1.74 7.27
CA THR A 71 9.77 -0.36 7.13
C THR A 71 10.84 0.68 7.45
N HIS A 72 11.63 0.46 8.51
CA HIS A 72 12.61 1.42 9.03
C HIS A 72 14.06 0.94 8.97
N GLY A 73 14.30 -0.34 8.62
CA GLY A 73 15.65 -0.93 8.62
C GLY A 73 16.58 -0.50 7.49
N GLY A 74 16.21 0.50 6.68
CA GLY A 74 17.05 1.02 5.60
C GLY A 74 17.24 0.05 4.44
N THR A 75 16.39 -0.96 4.31
CA THR A 75 16.37 -1.95 3.22
C THR A 75 15.88 -1.36 1.89
N GLY A 76 15.45 -0.09 1.89
CA GLY A 76 14.70 0.51 0.79
C GLY A 76 13.27 -0.02 0.69
N GLY A 77 12.76 -0.63 1.75
CA GLY A 77 11.40 -1.15 1.80
C GLY A 77 10.36 -0.10 1.41
N PRO A 78 9.26 -0.52 0.76
CA PRO A 78 8.25 0.41 0.28
C PRO A 78 7.73 1.27 1.43
N SER A 79 7.88 2.59 1.29
CA SER A 79 7.20 3.53 2.16
C SER A 79 5.72 3.50 1.79
N HIS A 80 4.85 3.33 2.79
CA HIS A 80 3.40 3.37 2.64
C HIS A 80 2.87 4.66 3.30
N PRO A 81 3.23 5.85 2.80
CA PRO A 81 2.79 7.08 3.42
C PRO A 81 1.28 7.23 3.26
N ASP A 82 0.69 8.13 4.06
CA ASP A 82 -0.59 8.71 3.65
C ASP A 82 -0.38 9.41 2.30
N TRP A 83 -1.02 8.89 1.25
CA TRP A 83 -0.93 9.44 -0.09
C TRP A 83 -1.81 10.68 -0.28
N ALA A 84 -2.77 10.95 0.61
CA ALA A 84 -3.70 12.06 0.42
C ALA A 84 -3.02 13.44 0.30
N PRO A 85 -1.97 13.79 1.07
CA PRO A 85 -1.18 15.00 0.86
C PRO A 85 -0.51 15.04 -0.52
N TRP A 86 0.11 13.94 -0.97
CA TRP A 86 0.79 13.85 -2.27
C TRP A 86 -0.16 14.07 -3.44
N LEU A 87 -1.38 13.55 -3.34
CA LEU A 87 -2.43 13.75 -4.34
C LEU A 87 -2.84 15.23 -4.43
N ARG A 88 -2.99 15.90 -3.28
CA ARG A 88 -3.30 17.34 -3.23
C ARG A 88 -2.16 18.18 -3.79
N ASP A 89 -0.92 17.85 -3.45
CA ASP A 89 0.27 18.54 -3.95
C ASP A 89 0.43 18.39 -5.46
N ALA A 90 -0.03 17.28 -6.05
CA ALA A 90 -0.11 17.07 -7.48
C ALA A 90 -1.24 17.84 -8.18
N GLY A 91 -2.08 18.58 -7.44
CA GLY A 91 -3.17 19.40 -7.96
C GLY A 91 -4.54 18.71 -7.97
N LEU A 92 -4.65 17.47 -7.46
CA LEU A 92 -5.95 16.81 -7.35
C LEU A 92 -6.78 17.42 -6.21
N VAL A 93 -8.08 17.55 -6.47
CA VAL A 93 -9.07 18.08 -5.53
C VAL A 93 -10.00 16.97 -5.05
N ASP A 94 -10.85 17.27 -4.07
CA ASP A 94 -11.84 16.33 -3.53
C ASP A 94 -11.26 14.97 -3.06
N VAL A 95 -10.00 14.99 -2.61
CA VAL A 95 -9.28 13.81 -2.15
C VAL A 95 -9.95 13.22 -0.91
N ALA A 96 -10.47 12.00 -1.05
CA ALA A 96 -11.11 11.23 0.00
C ALA A 96 -10.43 9.85 0.15
N THR A 97 -10.27 9.42 1.39
CA THR A 97 -9.67 8.12 1.73
C THR A 97 -10.73 7.18 2.29
N ARG A 98 -10.67 5.91 1.88
CA ARG A 98 -11.46 4.81 2.45
C ARG A 98 -10.52 3.67 2.80
N VAL A 99 -10.69 3.12 3.99
CA VAL A 99 -9.90 1.99 4.50
C VAL A 99 -10.75 0.75 4.43
N PHE A 100 -10.22 -0.29 3.80
CA PHE A 100 -10.80 -1.62 3.76
C PHE A 100 -9.87 -2.55 4.53
N ARG A 101 -10.37 -3.15 5.61
CA ARG A 101 -9.61 -4.16 6.35
C ARG A 101 -9.75 -5.49 5.62
N THR A 102 -8.62 -6.08 5.27
CA THR A 102 -8.55 -7.42 4.70
C THR A 102 -7.98 -8.34 5.77
N ASP A 103 -8.83 -9.21 6.31
CA ASP A 103 -8.43 -10.29 7.19
C ASP A 103 -8.82 -11.60 6.50
N PRO A 104 -7.85 -12.46 6.13
CA PRO A 104 -8.18 -13.73 5.52
C PRO A 104 -8.98 -14.58 6.50
N ASP A 105 -10.12 -15.11 6.07
CA ASP A 105 -10.87 -16.07 6.88
C ASP A 105 -9.96 -17.29 7.13
N PRO A 106 -9.64 -17.66 8.38
CA PRO A 106 -8.82 -18.83 8.65
C PRO A 106 -9.48 -20.14 8.19
N ALA A 107 -10.79 -20.14 7.93
CA ALA A 107 -11.50 -21.24 7.29
C ALA A 107 -11.43 -21.22 5.75
N ASP A 108 -10.90 -20.16 5.13
CA ASP A 108 -10.65 -20.11 3.70
C ASP A 108 -9.57 -21.14 3.34
N PRO A 109 -9.85 -22.10 2.43
CA PRO A 109 -8.90 -23.14 2.04
C PRO A 109 -7.60 -22.60 1.42
N ILE A 110 -7.61 -21.39 0.84
CA ILE A 110 -6.40 -20.73 0.33
C ILE A 110 -5.58 -20.15 1.51
N ALA A 111 -6.23 -19.53 2.48
CA ALA A 111 -5.56 -19.00 3.67
C ALA A 111 -4.99 -20.14 4.55
N ALA A 112 -5.74 -21.23 4.70
CA ALA A 112 -5.32 -22.42 5.44
C ALA A 112 -4.10 -23.11 4.80
N ALA A 113 -3.90 -22.98 3.49
CA ALA A 113 -2.73 -23.52 2.79
C ALA A 113 -1.52 -22.57 2.80
N ALA A 114 -1.71 -21.29 3.14
CA ALA A 114 -0.68 -20.25 3.15
C ALA A 114 -0.05 -20.03 4.54
N THR A 115 -0.65 -20.58 5.59
CA THR A 115 -0.08 -20.58 6.94
C THR A 115 0.94 -21.72 7.04
N LEU A 116 2.13 -21.43 7.60
CA LEU A 116 3.13 -22.46 7.87
C LEU A 116 2.54 -23.51 8.83
N PRO A 117 2.84 -24.81 8.62
CA PRO A 117 2.28 -25.89 9.43
C PRO A 117 2.68 -25.81 10.91
#